data_AF-A0A2N0A0I9-F1
#
_entry.id   AF-A0A2N0A0I9-F1
#
_cell.length_a   1.000
_cell.length_b   1.000
_cell.length_c   1.000
_cell.angle_alpha   90.00
_cell.angle_beta   90.00
_cell.angle_gamma   90.00
#
_symmetry.space_group_name_H-M   'P 1'
#
loop_
_entity.id
_entity.type
_entity.pdbx_description
1 polymer ?
#
loop_
_entity_poly.entity_id
_entity_poly.type
_entity_poly.pdbx_seq_one_letter_code
_entity_poly.pdbx_strand_id
1 'polypeptide(L)'
;MTEPILLVPKALRNSLGEEGAEALVSLLNQANSGGKKFMEEFVSERFEKRLMEETGKLRLEFKEETNKLRMELKEETAKLWIAIAELRAEMHAGFAGIQEQFKEVYKEIANIHKSIASQTRWMVAVIIASVLPIYLGLAKLIFQ
;
A
#
# COMPACT_ATOMS: atom_id res chain seq x y z
N MET A 1 -18.89 30.14 -43.62
CA MET A 1 -18.06 31.34 -43.76
C MET A 1 -18.18 31.82 -45.20
N THR A 2 -18.53 33.08 -45.43
CA THR A 2 -18.66 33.66 -46.78
C THR A 2 -17.30 33.72 -47.46
N GLU A 3 -17.20 33.24 -48.70
CA GLU A 3 -15.95 33.28 -49.46
C GLU A 3 -15.56 34.75 -49.76
N PRO A 4 -14.32 35.17 -49.49
CA PRO A 4 -13.87 36.48 -49.90
C PRO A 4 -13.77 36.52 -51.43
N ILE A 5 -14.60 37.37 -52.05
CA ILE A 5 -14.58 37.60 -53.49
C ILE A 5 -13.33 38.41 -53.83
N LEU A 6 -12.39 37.80 -54.57
CA LEU A 6 -11.20 38.49 -55.07
C LEU A 6 -11.60 39.40 -56.24
N LEU A 7 -11.54 40.72 -56.01
CA LEU A 7 -11.80 41.73 -57.03
C LEU A 7 -10.51 42.10 -57.75
N VAL A 8 -10.58 42.25 -59.08
CA VAL A 8 -9.45 42.74 -59.88
C VAL A 8 -9.32 44.25 -59.71
N PRO A 9 -8.15 44.77 -59.31
CA PRO A 9 -7.87 46.20 -59.28
C PRO A 9 -8.14 46.87 -60.64
N LYS A 10 -8.68 48.09 -60.64
CA LYS A 10 -9.04 48.84 -61.87
C LYS A 10 -7.91 48.92 -62.89
N ALA A 11 -6.66 49.07 -62.45
CA ALA A 11 -5.48 49.12 -63.33
C ALA A 11 -5.28 47.83 -64.14
N LEU A 12 -5.51 46.67 -63.51
CA LEU A 12 -5.43 45.36 -64.17
C LEU A 12 -6.62 45.12 -65.09
N ARG A 13 -7.82 45.54 -64.68
CA ARG A 13 -9.05 45.44 -65.50
C ARG A 13 -8.96 46.26 -66.79
N ASN A 14 -8.45 47.48 -66.70
CA ASN A 14 -8.24 48.35 -67.87
C ASN A 14 -7.18 47.81 -68.84
N SER A 15 -6.20 47.05 -68.35
CA SER A 15 -5.11 46.51 -69.16
C SER A 15 -5.43 45.13 -69.77
N LEU A 16 -6.18 44.29 -69.06
CA LEU A 16 -6.56 42.93 -69.49
C LEU A 16 -7.86 42.88 -70.29
N GLY A 17 -8.63 43.98 -70.29
CA GLY A 17 -10.01 43.97 -70.77
C GLY A 17 -10.94 43.23 -69.80
N GLU A 18 -12.24 43.30 -70.08
CA GLU A 18 -13.26 42.74 -69.19
C GLU A 18 -13.20 41.21 -69.11
N GLU A 19 -13.04 40.57 -70.27
CA GLU A 19 -12.94 39.12 -70.42
C GLU A 19 -11.68 38.55 -69.72
N GLY A 20 -10.54 39.25 -69.84
CA GLY A 20 -9.29 38.86 -69.18
C GLY A 20 -9.33 39.06 -67.67
N ALA A 21 -10.01 40.10 -67.18
CA ALA A 21 -10.22 40.31 -65.76
C ALA A 21 -11.12 39.21 -65.14
N GLU A 22 -12.19 38.82 -65.82
CA GLU A 22 -13.05 37.71 -65.38
C GLU A 22 -12.31 36.37 -65.37
N ALA A 23 -11.52 36.07 -66.41
CA ALA A 23 -10.69 34.87 -66.46
C ALA A 23 -9.68 34.81 -65.31
N LEU A 24 -9.05 35.94 -64.96
CA LEU A 24 -8.12 36.03 -63.83
C LEU A 24 -8.82 35.78 -62.48
N VAL A 25 -10.03 36.33 -62.27
CA VAL A 25 -10.82 36.04 -61.05
C VAL A 25 -11.16 34.57 -60.96
N SER A 26 -11.59 33.95 -62.08
CA SER A 26 -11.89 32.52 -62.14
C SER A 26 -10.68 31.67 -61.75
N LEU A 27 -9.51 31.95 -62.33
CA LEU A 27 -8.26 31.25 -62.01
C LEU A 27 -7.84 31.45 -60.55
N LEU A 28 -7.93 32.67 -60.01
CA LEU A 28 -7.57 32.96 -58.62
C LEU A 28 -8.52 32.26 -57.63
N ASN A 29 -9.83 32.24 -57.92
CA ASN A 29 -10.80 31.53 -57.10
C ASN A 29 -10.59 30.01 -57.17
N GLN A 30 -10.24 29.46 -58.34
CA GLN A 30 -9.91 28.06 -58.50
C GLN A 30 -8.62 27.68 -57.75
N ALA A 31 -7.58 28.51 -57.86
CA ALA A 31 -6.33 28.30 -57.12
C ALA A 31 -6.52 28.43 -55.60
N ASN A 32 -7.30 29.40 -55.14
CA ASN A 32 -7.60 29.60 -53.72
C ASN A 32 -8.44 28.45 -53.14
N SER A 33 -9.46 27.99 -53.86
CA SER A 33 -10.27 26.84 -53.43
C SER A 33 -9.47 25.54 -53.43
N GLY A 34 -8.60 25.32 -54.42
CA GLY A 34 -7.65 24.21 -54.45
C GLY A 34 -6.66 24.26 -53.28
N GLY A 35 -6.08 25.44 -53.00
CA GLY A 35 -5.17 25.65 -51.89
C GLY A 35 -5.81 25.43 -50.52
N LYS A 36 -7.07 25.86 -50.33
CA LYS A 36 -7.84 25.59 -49.11
C LYS A 36 -8.10 24.11 -48.92
N LYS A 37 -8.59 23.40 -49.95
CA LYS A 37 -8.83 21.95 -49.89
C LYS A 37 -7.55 21.18 -49.57
N PHE A 38 -6.45 21.52 -50.25
CA PHE A 38 -5.15 20.93 -49.97
C PHE A 38 -4.71 21.18 -48.52
N MET A 39 -4.87 22.41 -48.02
CA MET A 39 -4.52 22.75 -46.65
C MET A 39 -5.39 22.01 -45.63
N GLU A 40 -6.70 21.90 -45.87
CA GLU A 40 -7.63 21.14 -45.03
C GLU A 40 -7.23 19.66 -44.95
N GLU A 41 -6.98 19.03 -46.10
CA GLU A 41 -6.54 17.63 -46.18
C GLU A 41 -5.19 17.43 -45.49
N PHE A 42 -4.21 18.28 -45.80
CA PHE A 42 -2.88 18.23 -45.21
C PHE A 42 -2.89 18.38 -43.69
N VAL A 43 -3.65 19.35 -43.16
CA VAL A 43 -3.77 19.56 -41.71
C VAL A 43 -4.50 18.38 -41.06
N SER A 44 -5.58 17.88 -41.67
CA SER A 44 -6.32 16.73 -41.15
C SER A 44 -5.42 15.50 -41.04
N GLU A 45 -4.69 15.15 -42.11
CA GLU A 45 -3.79 14.00 -42.13
C GLU A 45 -2.68 14.14 -41.08
N ARG A 46 -2.06 15.32 -40.99
CA ARG A 46 -0.98 15.58 -40.01
C ARG A 46 -1.50 15.51 -38.58
N PHE A 47 -2.70 16.03 -38.34
CA PHE A 47 -3.33 16.00 -37.02
C PHE A 47 -3.72 14.58 -36.62
N GLU A 48 -4.36 13.82 -37.52
CA GLU A 48 -4.71 12.41 -37.31
C GLU A 48 -3.47 11.57 -37.01
N LYS A 49 -2.41 11.72 -37.81
CA LYS A 49 -1.15 11.02 -37.60
C LYS A 49 -0.56 11.34 -36.22
N ARG A 50 -0.51 12.64 -35.85
CA ARG A 50 0.06 13.03 -34.57
C ARG A 50 -0.80 12.54 -33.39
N LEU A 51 -2.12 12.57 -33.53
CA LEU A 51 -3.03 12.03 -32.52
C LEU A 51 -2.85 10.52 -32.33
N MET A 52 -2.71 9.76 -33.42
CA MET A 52 -2.44 8.31 -33.33
C MET A 52 -1.10 8.03 -32.65
N GLU A 53 -0.05 8.79 -32.98
CA GLU A 53 1.27 8.66 -32.34
C GLU A 53 1.20 8.95 -30.84
N GLU A 54 0.61 10.08 -30.43
CA GLU A 54 0.53 10.47 -29.01
C GLU A 54 -0.41 9.55 -28.21
N THR A 55 -1.53 9.13 -28.80
CA THR A 55 -2.44 8.15 -28.17
C THR A 55 -1.74 6.79 -28.00
N GLY A 56 -0.92 6.39 -28.98
CA GLY A 56 -0.11 5.17 -28.90
C GLY A 56 0.92 5.23 -27.78
N LYS A 57 1.64 6.35 -27.65
CA LYS A 57 2.60 6.57 -26.56
C LYS A 57 1.92 6.56 -25.19
N LEU A 58 0.85 7.33 -25.01
CA LEU A 58 0.09 7.36 -23.76
C LEU A 58 -0.41 5.97 -23.37
N ARG A 59 -0.86 5.16 -24.33
CA ARG A 59 -1.30 3.79 -24.06
C ARG A 59 -0.15 2.89 -23.59
N LEU A 60 1.06 3.09 -24.11
CA LEU A 60 2.25 2.35 -23.68
C LEU A 60 2.69 2.77 -22.27
N GLU A 61 2.80 4.09 -22.03
CA GLU A 61 3.14 4.66 -20.72
C GLU A 61 2.17 4.19 -19.64
N PHE A 62 0.86 4.28 -19.91
CA PHE A 62 -0.17 3.82 -18.98
C PHE A 62 -0.06 2.32 -18.66
N LYS A 63 0.26 1.50 -19.67
CA LYS A 63 0.47 0.05 -19.49
C LYS A 63 1.71 -0.22 -18.65
N GLU A 64 2.78 0.53 -18.86
CA GLU A 64 4.02 0.41 -18.11
C GLU A 64 3.83 0.81 -16.64
N GLU A 65 3.20 1.95 -16.37
CA GLU A 65 2.88 2.40 -15.01
C GLU A 65 1.93 1.42 -14.30
N THR A 66 0.90 0.93 -14.99
CA THR A 66 -0.01 -0.09 -14.43
C THR A 66 0.75 -1.36 -14.04
N ASN A 67 1.70 -1.81 -14.87
CA ASN A 67 2.51 -2.98 -14.57
C ASN A 67 3.46 -2.73 -13.40
N LYS A 68 4.09 -1.55 -13.35
CA LYS A 68 4.97 -1.15 -12.24
C LYS A 68 4.21 -1.17 -10.91
N LEU A 69 3.06 -0.49 -10.84
CA LEU A 69 2.20 -0.48 -9.65
C LEU A 69 1.78 -1.90 -9.23
N ARG A 70 1.47 -2.77 -10.19
CA ARG A 70 1.12 -4.17 -9.91
C ARG A 70 2.28 -4.95 -9.30
N MET A 71 3.52 -4.71 -9.75
CA MET A 71 4.70 -5.35 -9.19
C MET A 71 4.99 -4.83 -7.79
N GLU A 72 4.97 -3.52 -7.57
CA GLU A 72 5.15 -2.90 -6.26
C GLU A 72 4.12 -3.43 -5.24
N LEU A 73 2.84 -3.49 -5.62
CA LEU A 73 1.80 -4.04 -4.76
C LEU A 73 2.06 -5.51 -4.40
N LYS A 74 2.52 -6.32 -5.36
CA LYS A 74 2.84 -7.73 -5.13
C LYS A 74 4.03 -7.89 -4.17
N GLU A 75 5.05 -7.04 -4.31
CA GLU A 75 6.22 -7.02 -3.46
C GLU A 75 5.86 -6.64 -2.02
N GLU A 76 5.14 -5.54 -1.84
CA GLU A 76 4.70 -5.08 -0.51
C GLU A 76 3.77 -6.09 0.17
N THR A 77 2.88 -6.73 -0.60
CA THR A 77 2.04 -7.83 -0.09
C THR A 77 2.90 -9.01 0.38
N ALA A 78 3.96 -9.37 -0.35
CA ALA A 78 4.86 -10.45 0.05
C ALA A 78 5.65 -10.10 1.31
N LYS A 79 6.17 -8.86 1.43
CA LYS A 79 6.83 -8.36 2.64
C LYS A 79 5.90 -8.43 3.85
N LEU A 80 4.64 -8.02 3.68
CA LEU A 80 3.64 -8.09 4.74
C LEU A 80 3.39 -9.53 5.21
N TRP A 81 3.30 -10.49 4.28
CA TRP A 81 3.14 -11.90 4.63
C TRP A 81 4.32 -12.45 5.43
N ILE A 82 5.54 -12.06 5.07
CA ILE A 82 6.76 -12.43 5.81
C ILE A 82 6.70 -11.86 7.23
N ALA A 83 6.42 -10.57 7.36
CA ALA A 83 6.32 -9.91 8.67
C ALA A 83 5.23 -10.53 9.57
N ILE A 84 4.08 -10.92 8.99
CA ILE A 84 3.02 -11.63 9.73
C ILE A 84 3.50 -13.01 10.19
N ALA A 85 4.26 -13.74 9.37
CA ALA A 85 4.80 -15.04 9.72
C ALA A 85 5.84 -14.95 10.84
N GLU A 86 6.75 -13.96 10.76
CA GLU A 86 7.74 -13.66 11.79
C GLU A 86 7.07 -13.29 13.11
N LEU A 87 6.12 -12.35 13.11
CA LEU A 87 5.39 -11.96 14.32
C LEU A 87 4.65 -13.14 14.95
N ARG A 88 4.05 -14.02 14.14
CA ARG A 88 3.40 -15.24 14.63
C ARG A 88 4.40 -16.17 15.30
N ALA A 89 5.59 -16.36 14.72
CA ALA A 89 6.64 -17.20 15.28
C ALA A 89 7.17 -16.63 16.60
N GLU A 90 7.43 -15.33 16.66
CA GLU A 90 7.84 -14.62 17.88
C GLU A 90 6.80 -14.76 18.98
N MET A 91 5.53 -14.59 18.66
CA MET A 91 4.43 -14.75 19.62
C MET A 91 4.36 -16.17 20.17
N HIS A 92 4.50 -17.20 19.31
CA HIS A 92 4.54 -18.60 19.76
C HIS A 92 5.74 -18.87 20.68
N ALA A 93 6.93 -18.35 20.33
CA ALA A 93 8.11 -18.48 21.17
C ALA A 93 7.93 -17.78 22.52
N GLY A 94 7.35 -16.57 22.52
CA GLY A 94 7.01 -15.83 23.73
C GLY A 94 6.06 -16.59 24.64
N PHE A 95 5.00 -17.18 24.09
CA PHE A 95 4.06 -18.01 24.86
C PHE A 95 4.73 -19.26 25.44
N ALA A 96 5.58 -19.94 24.67
CA ALA A 96 6.33 -21.10 25.17
C ALA A 96 7.27 -20.70 26.32
N GLY A 97 7.94 -19.55 26.21
CA GLY A 97 8.77 -19.00 27.29
C GLY A 97 7.98 -18.72 28.56
N ILE A 98 6.80 -18.10 28.43
CA ILE A 98 5.89 -17.86 29.57
C ILE A 98 5.47 -19.18 30.23
N GLN A 99 5.15 -20.21 29.46
CA GLN A 99 4.77 -21.52 30.00
C GLN A 99 5.89 -22.16 30.83
N GLU A 100 7.15 -22.07 30.38
CA GLU A 100 8.27 -22.61 31.15
C GLU A 100 8.48 -21.81 32.45
N GLN A 101 8.37 -20.48 32.41
CA GLN A 101 8.43 -19.66 33.64
C GLN A 101 7.33 -20.05 34.64
N PHE A 102 6.10 -20.28 34.18
CA PHE A 102 5.01 -20.74 35.06
C PHE A 102 5.33 -22.10 35.70
N LYS A 103 5.92 -23.02 34.95
CA LYS A 103 6.33 -24.33 35.46
C LYS A 103 7.42 -24.22 36.53
N GLU A 104 8.37 -23.30 36.37
CA GLU A 104 9.35 -22.98 37.40
C GLU A 104 8.68 -22.42 38.66
N VAL A 105 7.77 -21.46 38.51
CA VAL A 105 6.99 -20.91 39.63
C VAL A 105 6.21 -22.00 40.37
N TYR A 106 5.55 -22.93 39.67
CA TYR A 106 4.86 -24.06 40.31
C TYR A 106 5.81 -24.94 41.12
N LYS A 107 7.02 -25.18 40.61
CA LYS A 107 8.05 -25.98 41.31
C LYS A 107 8.53 -25.28 42.57
N GLU A 108 8.75 -23.96 42.51
CA GLU A 108 9.12 -23.15 43.68
C GLU A 108 8.02 -23.16 44.74
N ILE A 109 6.76 -22.94 44.33
CA ILE A 109 5.60 -23.01 45.23
C ILE A 109 5.53 -24.39 45.91
N ALA A 110 5.75 -25.48 45.17
CA ALA A 110 5.75 -26.83 45.73
C ALA A 110 6.89 -27.03 46.76
N ASN A 111 8.08 -26.48 46.49
CA ASN A 111 9.20 -26.54 47.42
C ASN A 111 8.94 -25.72 48.70
N ILE A 112 8.36 -24.52 48.57
CA ILE A 112 7.93 -23.69 49.70
C ILE A 112 6.93 -24.47 50.56
N HIS A 113 5.91 -25.10 49.96
CA HIS A 113 4.94 -25.92 50.68
C HIS A 113 5.58 -27.07 51.45
N LYS A 114 6.55 -27.78 50.84
CA LYS A 114 7.31 -28.85 51.53
C LYS A 114 8.09 -28.31 52.72
N SER A 115 8.75 -27.16 52.57
CA SER A 115 9.50 -26.52 53.66
C SER A 115 8.57 -26.13 54.81
N ILE A 116 7.43 -25.49 54.53
CA ILE A 116 6.43 -25.12 55.53
C ILE A 116 5.91 -26.36 56.26
N ALA A 117 5.57 -27.44 55.54
CA ALA A 117 5.09 -28.68 56.16
C ALA A 117 6.13 -29.30 57.11
N SER A 118 7.40 -29.31 56.69
CA SER A 118 8.52 -29.78 57.51
C SER A 118 8.69 -28.91 58.76
N GLN A 119 8.71 -27.58 58.61
CA GLN A 119 8.82 -26.64 59.73
C GLN A 119 7.67 -26.79 60.71
N THR A 120 6.42 -26.86 60.23
CA THR A 120 5.23 -27.06 61.08
C THR A 120 5.30 -28.36 61.86
N ARG A 121 5.75 -29.46 61.23
CA ARG A 121 5.95 -30.75 61.92
C ARG A 121 6.94 -30.61 63.08
N TRP A 122 8.07 -29.95 62.86
CA TRP A 122 9.07 -29.75 63.92
C TRP A 122 8.60 -28.79 65.02
N MET A 123 7.88 -27.71 64.67
CA MET A 123 7.29 -26.82 65.68
C MET A 123 6.32 -27.55 66.60
N VAL A 124 5.42 -28.37 66.04
CA VAL A 124 4.46 -29.17 66.83
C VAL A 124 5.21 -30.15 67.74
N ALA A 125 6.24 -30.83 67.24
CA ALA A 125 7.04 -31.74 68.06
C ALA A 125 7.72 -31.02 69.24
N VAL A 126 8.27 -29.82 69.01
CA VAL A 126 8.89 -29.00 70.06
C VAL A 126 7.87 -28.53 71.10
N ILE A 127 6.67 -28.09 70.67
CA ILE A 127 5.59 -27.69 71.60
C ILE A 127 5.16 -28.88 72.46
N ILE A 128 4.94 -30.04 71.86
CA ILE A 128 4.55 -31.25 72.60
C ILE A 128 5.65 -31.65 73.60
N ALA A 129 6.92 -31.64 73.17
CA ALA A 129 8.05 -32.00 74.01
C ALA A 129 8.28 -31.03 75.17
N SER A 130 7.98 -29.73 75.00
CA SER A 130 8.14 -28.74 76.07
C SER A 130 6.95 -28.74 77.05
N VAL A 131 5.73 -29.00 76.59
CA VAL A 131 4.50 -28.90 77.42
C VAL A 131 4.18 -30.20 78.16
N LEU A 132 4.35 -31.39 77.55
CA LEU A 132 4.03 -32.68 78.18
C LEU A 132 4.73 -32.90 79.54
N PRO A 133 6.05 -32.65 79.68
CA PRO A 133 6.73 -32.86 80.96
C PRO A 133 6.19 -31.97 82.08
N ILE A 134 5.80 -30.73 81.75
CA ILE A 134 5.21 -29.79 82.71
C ILE A 134 3.86 -30.34 83.21
N TYR A 135 2.99 -30.78 82.30
CA TYR A 135 1.71 -31.39 82.65
C TYR A 135 1.85 -32.63 83.54
N LEU A 136 2.79 -33.52 83.21
CA LEU A 136 3.09 -34.72 84.01
C LEU A 136 3.61 -34.37 85.40
N GLY A 137 4.48 -33.36 85.51
CA GLY A 137 4.98 -32.86 86.79
C GLY A 137 3.86 -32.30 87.69
N LEU A 138 2.95 -31.50 87.11
CA LEU A 138 1.80 -30.96 87.83
C LEU A 138 0.80 -32.06 88.25
N ALA A 139 0.50 -33.02 87.38
CA ALA A 139 -0.36 -34.16 87.72
C ALA A 139 0.20 -34.98 88.89
N LYS A 140 1.52 -35.24 88.89
CA LYS A 140 2.18 -35.95 89.99
C LYS A 140 2.02 -35.23 91.34
N LEU A 141 2.05 -33.90 91.36
CA LEU A 141 1.87 -33.09 92.58
C LEU A 141 0.43 -33.08 93.10
N ILE A 142 -0.57 -33.20 92.22
CA ILE A 142 -2.00 -33.12 92.59
C ILE A 142 -2.55 -34.47 93.07
N PHE A 143 -2.01 -35.59 92.57
CA PHE A 143 -2.45 -36.95 92.89
C PHE A 143 -1.55 -37.70 93.89
N GLN A 144 -0.61 -37.01 94.54
CA GLN A 144 0.19 -37.50 95.68
C GLN A 144 -0.49 -37.15 97.00
#